data_AF-A0A523EU65-F1
#
_entry.id   AF-A0A523EU65-F1
#
_cell.length_a   1.000
_cell.length_b   1.000
_cell.length_c   1.000
_cell.angle_alpha   90.00
_cell.angle_beta   90.00
_cell.angle_gamma   90.00
#
_symmetry.space_group_name_H-M   'P 1'
#
loop_
_entity.id
_entity.type
_entity.pdbx_description
1 polymer ?
#
loop_
_entity_poly.entity_id
_entity_poly.type
_entity_poly.pdbx_seq_one_letter_code
_entity_poly.pdbx_strand_id
1 'polypeptide(L)' 'MTFDLVLSGGLVLTPDGISTADVGITSGRIETIGSDLSDAAETIDCT' A
#
# COMPACT_ATOMS: atom_id res chain seq x y z
N MET A 1 -1.97 11.37 7.02
CA MET A 1 -0.97 10.48 7.67
C MET A 1 0.11 10.31 6.64
N THR A 2 1.36 10.54 7.00
CA THR A 2 2.46 10.41 6.04
C THR A 2 3.05 9.02 6.19
N PHE A 3 3.10 8.26 5.11
CA PHE A 3 3.67 6.91 5.09
C PHE A 3 5.19 6.97 4.84
N ASP A 4 5.91 5.95 5.30
CA ASP A 4 7.31 5.80 4.91
C ASP A 4 7.41 5.26 3.47
N LEU A 5 6.54 4.31 3.13
CA LEU A 5 6.48 3.66 1.83
C LEU A 5 5.02 3.37 1.45
N VAL A 6 4.67 3.65 0.20
CA VAL A 6 3.45 3.16 -0.43
C VAL A 6 3.81 2.22 -1.58
N LEU A 7 3.24 1.01 -1.56
CA LEU A 7 3.20 0.12 -2.72
C LEU A 7 1.89 0.40 -3.45
N SER A 8 1.94 0.87 -4.69
CA SER A 8 0.76 1.38 -5.42
C SER A 8 0.32 0.48 -6.56
N GLY A 9 -1.00 0.35 -6.76
CA GLY A 9 -1.63 -0.28 -7.93
C GLY A 9 -1.48 -1.80 -8.03
N GLY A 10 -0.90 -2.46 -7.03
CA GLY A 10 -0.61 -3.89 -7.06
C GLY A 10 -1.82 -4.78 -6.79
N LEU A 11 -1.70 -6.06 -7.11
CA LEU A 11 -2.64 -7.11 -6.66
C LEU A 11 -2.25 -7.56 -5.24
N VAL A 12 -3.12 -7.28 -4.27
CA VAL A 12 -2.96 -7.72 -2.88
C VAL A 12 -3.68 -9.04 -2.69
N LEU A 13 -2.95 -10.05 -2.22
CA LEU A 13 -3.47 -11.39 -1.94
C LEU A 13 -3.67 -11.53 -0.43
N THR A 14 -4.92 -11.68 -0.02
CA THR A 14 -5.30 -11.89 1.38
C THR A 14 -6.09 -13.21 1.52
N PRO A 15 -6.29 -13.73 2.74
CA PRO A 15 -7.19 -14.86 2.96
C PRO A 15 -8.62 -14.63 2.47
N ASP A 16 -9.07 -13.37 2.41
CA ASP A 16 -10.41 -12.98 1.94
C ASP A 16 -10.50 -12.88 0.41
N GLY A 17 -9.38 -12.96 -0.30
CA GLY A 17 -9.33 -12.94 -1.76
C GLY A 17 -8.23 -12.04 -2.33
N ILE A 18 -8.32 -11.81 -3.64
CA ILE A 18 -7.37 -11.01 -4.43
C ILE A 18 -8.06 -9.72 -4.85
N SER A 19 -7.41 -8.57 -4.61
CA SER A 19 -7.92 -7.26 -5.03
C SER A 19 -6.78 -6.32 -5.43
N THR A 20 -7.03 -5.45 -6.41
CA THR A 20 -6.14 -4.31 -6.67
C THR A 20 -6.23 -3.31 -5.52
N ALA A 21 -5.11 -2.99 -4.90
CA ALA A 21 -5.03 -2.05 -3.79
C ALA A 21 -3.62 -1.51 -3.61
N ASP A 22 -3.53 -0.40 -2.89
CA ASP A 22 -2.30 0.16 -2.38
C ASP A 22 -2.04 -0.32 -0.94
N VAL A 23 -0.77 -0.45 -0.58
CA VAL A 23 -0.34 -0.83 0.78
C VAL A 23 0.52 0.28 1.37
N GLY A 24 0.03 0.89 2.46
CA GLY A 24 0.73 1.92 3.21
C GLY A 24 1.54 1.32 4.35
N ILE A 25 2.82 1.66 4.42
CA ILE A 25 3.78 1.15 5.41
C ILE A 25 4.28 2.30 6.29
N THR A 26 4.34 2.05 7.59
CA THR A 26 4.93 2.98 8.58
C THR A 26 5.71 2.20 9.62
N SER A 27 6.93 2.64 9.92
CA SER A 27 7.86 2.00 10.86
C SER A 27 8.04 0.50 10.60
N GLY A 28 8.10 0.11 9.32
CA GLY A 28 8.28 -1.28 8.88
C GLY A 28 7.05 -2.19 9.08
N ARG A 29 5.85 -1.62 9.30
CA ARG A 29 4.60 -2.36 9.44
C ARG A 29 3.56 -1.89 8.43
N ILE A 30 2.69 -2.80 8.00
CA ILE A 30 1.51 -2.45 7.21
C ILE A 30 0.57 -1.67 8.15
N GLU A 31 0.40 -0.39 7.86
CA GLU A 31 -0.50 0.50 8.59
C GLU A 31 -1.91 0.43 7.98
N THR A 32 -1.99 0.39 6.65
CA THR A 32 -3.28 0.33 5.95
C THR A 32 -3.18 -0.40 4.61
N ILE A 33 -4.31 -0.95 4.17
CA ILE A 33 -4.54 -1.44 2.80
C ILE A 33 -5.76 -0.67 2.28
N GLY A 34 -5.64 -0.03 1.13
CA GLY A 34 -6.68 0.86 0.61
C GLY A 34 -6.48 1.21 -0.86
N SER A 35 -7.14 2.25 -1.34
CA SER A 35 -6.97 2.77 -2.69
C SER A 35 -6.56 4.24 -2.65
N ASP A 36 -5.81 4.67 -3.66
CA ASP A 36 -5.37 6.05 -3.85
C ASP A 36 -4.57 6.57 -2.63
N LEU A 37 -3.73 5.71 -2.06
CA LEU A 37 -2.84 6.11 -0.96
C LEU A 37 -1.80 7.09 -1.50
N SER A 38 -1.73 8.25 -0.87
CA SER A 38 -0.84 9.35 -1.22
C SER A 38 -0.14 9.86 0.05
N ASP A 39 0.84 10.75 -0.11
CA ASP A 39 1.65 11.31 0.98
C ASP A 39 2.60 10.27 1.63
N ALA A 40 3.57 9.78 0.85
CA ALA A 40 4.60 8.85 1.30
C ALA A 40 6.01 9.37 0.98
N ALA A 41 6.99 9.05 1.82
CA ALA A 41 8.39 9.39 1.54
C ALA A 41 8.93 8.66 0.29
N GLU A 42 8.45 7.43 0.05
CA GLU A 42 8.72 6.64 -1.15
C GLU A 42 7.44 6.02 -1.70
N THR A 43 7.34 5.89 -3.02
CA THR A 43 6.25 5.19 -3.70
C THR A 43 6.83 4.26 -4.76
N ILE A 44 6.35 3.01 -4.76
CA ILE A 44 6.71 2.00 -5.75
C ILE A 44 5.46 1.64 -6.56
N ASP A 45 5.55 1.79 -7.88
CA ASP A 45 4.53 1.32 -8.81
C ASP A 45 4.61 -0.20 -8.96
N CYS A 46 3.50 -0.88 -8.68
CA CYS A 46 3.37 -2.34 -8.69
C CYS A 46 2.41 -2.83 -9.78
N THR A 47 2.16 -2.02 -10.83
CA THR A 47 1.42 -2.43 -12.03
C THR A 47 2.22 -3.31 -12.99
#